data_AF-A0AA36FQT2-F1
#
_entry.id   AF-A0AA36FQT2-F1
#
_cell.length_a   1.000
_cell.length_b   1.000
_cell.length_c   1.000
_cell.angle_alpha   90.00
_cell.angle_beta   90.00
_cell.angle_gamma   90.00
#
_symmetry.space_group_name_H-M   'P 1'
#
loop_
_entity.id
_entity.type
_entity.pdbx_description
1 polymer ?
#
loop_
_entity_poly.entity_id
_entity_poly.type
_entity_poly.pdbx_seq_one_letter_code
_entity_poly.pdbx_strand_id
1 'polypeptide(L)' 'MCWNFDDDLGLNDKDVEPLTKQELTYLVVGYVGAVLVLVVMYEVLMPVFNNPTYPFYNHVPDYTFHPPPRPLPPH' A
#
# COMPACT_ATOMS: atom_id res chain seq x y z
N MET A 1 -12.59 -26.60 -32.60
CA MET A 1 -13.32 -26.19 -31.38
C MET A 1 -12.70 -24.88 -30.91
N CYS A 2 -13.26 -23.77 -31.36
CA CYS A 2 -12.94 -22.46 -30.80
C CYS A 2 -13.78 -22.34 -29.53
N TRP A 3 -13.11 -22.22 -28.39
CA TRP A 3 -13.77 -21.87 -27.14
C TRP A 3 -14.14 -20.38 -27.25
N ASN A 4 -15.43 -20.09 -27.40
CA ASN A 4 -15.93 -18.72 -27.26
C ASN A 4 -15.89 -18.39 -25.77
N PHE A 5 -14.90 -17.61 -25.36
CA PHE A 5 -14.77 -17.14 -23.98
C PHE A 5 -16.00 -16.32 -23.53
N ASP A 6 -16.72 -15.74 -24.49
CA ASP A 6 -17.88 -14.87 -24.27
C ASP A 6 -19.16 -15.62 -23.84
N ASP A 7 -19.29 -16.91 -24.17
CA ASP A 7 -20.52 -17.68 -23.89
C ASP A 7 -20.62 -18.15 -22.41
N ASP A 8 -19.49 -18.27 -21.68
CA ASP A 8 -19.45 -18.83 -20.31
C ASP A 8 -19.73 -17.80 -19.20
N LEU A 9 -19.74 -16.50 -19.50
CA LEU A 9 -20.00 -15.46 -18.49
C LEU A 9 -21.49 -15.13 -18.30
N GLY A 10 -22.40 -15.76 -19.06
CA GLY A 10 -23.85 -15.62 -18.92
C GLY A 10 -24.36 -14.18 -19.02
N LEU A 11 -23.56 -13.27 -19.56
CA LEU A 11 -23.83 -11.84 -19.58
C LEU A 11 -24.54 -11.56 -20.91
N ASN A 12 -25.87 -11.50 -20.84
CA ASN A 12 -26.70 -11.12 -21.98
C ASN A 12 -26.26 -9.71 -22.41
N ASP A 13 -25.74 -9.55 -23.63
CA ASP A 13 -25.41 -8.24 -24.21
C ASP A 13 -26.60 -7.26 -24.23
N LYS A 14 -27.81 -7.74 -23.92
CA LYS A 14 -29.07 -6.98 -23.83
C LYS A 14 -29.28 -6.26 -22.49
N ASP A 15 -28.52 -6.60 -21.45
CA ASP A 15 -28.69 -6.04 -20.10
C ASP A 15 -27.61 -5.02 -19.73
N VAL A 16 -26.67 -4.75 -20.65
CA VAL A 16 -25.62 -3.73 -20.46
C VAL A 16 -26.18 -2.39 -20.89
N GLU A 17 -26.78 -1.65 -19.95
CA GLU A 17 -27.07 -0.23 -20.18
C GLU A 17 -25.76 0.49 -20.57
N PRO A 18 -25.70 1.15 -21.74
CA PRO A 18 -24.48 1.81 -22.18
C PRO A 18 -24.16 2.94 -21.20
N LEU A 19 -23.00 2.84 -20.56
CA LEU A 19 -22.52 3.83 -19.59
C LEU A 19 -22.60 5.23 -20.20
N THR A 20 -23.34 6.12 -19.54
CA THR A 20 -23.62 7.44 -20.07
C THR A 20 -22.31 8.23 -20.14
N LYS A 21 -22.12 9.09 -21.15
CA LYS A 21 -20.89 9.91 -21.29
C LYS A 21 -20.56 10.71 -20.02
N GLN A 22 -21.59 11.12 -19.27
CA GLN A 22 -21.44 11.80 -17.98
C GLN A 22 -20.85 10.88 -16.90
N GLU A 23 -21.36 9.66 -16.76
CA GLU A 23 -20.89 8.65 -15.81
C GLU A 23 -19.45 8.25 -16.10
N LEU A 24 -19.12 8.06 -17.38
CA LEU A 24 -17.75 7.82 -17.83
C LEU A 24 -16.81 8.97 -17.44
N THR A 25 -17.27 10.21 -17.60
CA THR A 25 -16.48 11.40 -17.23
C THR A 25 -16.21 11.44 -15.73
N TYR A 26 -17.22 11.18 -14.89
CA TYR A 26 -17.05 11.14 -13.44
C TYR A 26 -16.11 10.00 -13.00
N LEU A 27 -16.19 8.83 -13.63
CA LEU A 27 -15.29 7.72 -13.36
C LEU A 27 -13.85 8.08 -13.71
N VAL A 28 -13.62 8.65 -14.89
CA VAL A 28 -12.28 9.07 -15.33
C VAL A 28 -11.70 10.15 -14.42
N VAL A 29 -12.48 11.17 -14.07
CA VAL A 29 -12.04 12.25 -13.17
C VAL A 29 -11.76 11.70 -11.77
N GLY A 30 -12.62 10.84 -11.25
CA GLY A 30 -12.45 10.19 -9.96
C GLY A 30 -11.18 9.31 -9.92
N TYR A 31 -10.95 8.54 -10.98
CA TYR A 31 -9.76 7.71 -11.11
C TYR A 31 -8.47 8.55 -11.15
N VAL A 32 -8.42 9.58 -12.01
CA VAL A 32 -7.25 10.47 -12.10
C VAL A 32 -7.03 11.19 -10.76
N GLY A 33 -8.09 11.64 -10.09
CA GLY A 33 -8.02 12.23 -8.76
C GLY A 33 -7.44 11.27 -7.73
N ALA A 34 -7.91 10.02 -7.70
CA ALA A 34 -7.38 8.99 -6.80
C ALA A 34 -5.90 8.69 -7.06
N VAL A 35 -5.50 8.58 -8.32
CA VAL A 35 -4.09 8.38 -8.71
C VAL A 35 -3.23 9.55 -8.25
N LEU A 36 -3.68 10.80 -8.44
CA LEU A 36 -2.95 11.97 -7.97
C LEU A 36 -2.80 11.98 -6.44
N VAL A 37 -3.84 11.63 -5.70
CA VAL A 37 -3.78 11.50 -4.23
C VAL A 37 -2.75 10.45 -3.82
N LEU A 38 -2.72 9.29 -4.49
CA LEU A 38 -1.74 8.25 -4.22
C LEU A 38 -0.32 8.71 -4.50
N VAL A 39 -0.08 9.46 -5.58
CA VAL A 39 1.24 10.02 -5.92
C VAL A 39 1.70 11.01 -4.84
N VAL A 40 0.83 11.93 -4.42
CA VAL A 40 1.17 12.89 -3.36
C VAL A 40 1.45 12.16 -2.04
N MET A 41 0.64 11.17 -1.68
CA MET A 41 0.86 10.37 -0.49
C MET A 41 2.19 9.61 -0.56
N TYR A 42 2.54 9.05 -1.72
CA TYR A 42 3.81 8.36 -1.94
C TYR A 42 5.01 9.28 -1.70
N GLU A 43 4.99 10.50 -2.26
CA GLU A 43 6.05 11.50 -2.07
C GLU A 43 6.22 11.88 -0.59
N VAL A 44 5.10 12.02 0.14
CA VAL A 44 5.14 12.31 1.59
C VAL A 44 5.68 11.14 2.41
N LEU A 45 5.41 9.90 2.01
CA LEU A 45 5.86 8.70 2.71
C LEU A 45 7.30 8.30 2.38
N MET A 46 7.81 8.65 1.20
CA MET A 46 9.18 8.35 0.75
C MET A 46 10.27 8.72 1.78
N PRO A 47 10.30 9.95 2.37
CA PRO A 47 11.30 10.29 3.38
C PRO A 47 11.17 9.48 4.68
N VAL A 48 9.98 8.94 4.99
CA VAL A 48 9.78 8.10 6.16
C VAL A 48 10.35 6.71 5.91
N PHE A 49 10.07 6.12 4.74
CA PHE A 49 10.56 4.79 4.39
C PHE A 49 12.07 4.75 4.13
N ASN A 50 12.62 5.80 3.51
CA ASN A 50 14.04 5.85 3.17
C ASN A 50 14.89 6.45 4.31
N ASN A 51 14.32 6.66 5.49
CA ASN A 51 15.09 7.10 6.66
C ASN A 51 15.62 5.88 7.43
N PRO A 52 16.94 5.57 7.36
CA PRO A 52 17.53 4.47 8.10
C PRO A 52 17.47 4.70 9.62
N THR A 53 17.12 5.90 10.09
CA THR A 53 17.02 6.23 11.51
C THR A 53 15.60 6.18 12.06
N TYR A 54 14.61 5.68 11.29
CA TYR A 54 13.23 5.61 11.76
C TYR A 54 13.06 4.53 12.85
N PRO A 55 12.72 4.92 14.10
CA PRO A 55 12.88 4.04 15.27
C PRO A 55 11.92 2.85 15.29
N PHE A 56 10.82 2.91 14.53
CA PHE A 56 9.79 1.86 14.54
C PHE A 56 10.19 0.60 13.76
N TYR A 57 10.99 0.72 12.69
CA TYR A 57 11.37 -0.41 11.84
C TYR A 57 12.83 -0.83 12.01
N ASN A 58 13.68 0.03 12.56
CA ASN A 58 15.12 -0.24 12.69
C ASN A 58 15.55 -0.61 14.12
N HIS A 59 14.78 -1.51 14.76
CA HIS A 59 15.21 -2.10 16.03
C HIS A 59 16.32 -3.12 15.79
N VAL A 60 17.56 -2.64 15.87
CA VAL A 60 18.73 -3.50 15.93
C VAL A 60 18.86 -4.01 17.37
N PRO A 61 18.77 -5.33 17.62
CA PRO A 61 18.97 -5.87 18.96
C PRO A 61 20.38 -5.56 19.44
N ASP A 62 20.49 -5.03 20.66
CA ASP A 62 21.77 -4.78 21.31
C ASP A 62 22.34 -6.11 21.85
N TYR A 63 23.47 -6.54 21.32
CA TYR A 63 24.18 -7.76 21.73
C TYR A 63 25.33 -7.47 22.71
N THR A 64 25.41 -6.26 23.26
CA THR A 64 26.48 -5.88 24.16
C THR A 64 26.33 -6.62 25.49
N PHE A 65 27.36 -7.38 25.87
CA PHE A 65 27.38 -8.10 27.14
C PHE A 65 27.59 -7.11 28.30
N HIS A 66 26.57 -6.96 29.14
CA HIS A 66 26.68 -6.20 30.38
C HIS A 66 27.02 -7.16 31.55
N PRO A 67 28.25 -7.12 32.09
CA PRO A 67 28.59 -7.94 33.24
C PRO A 67 27.78 -7.48 34.47
N PRO A 68 27.37 -8.42 35.35
CA PRO A 68 26.65 -8.07 36.56
C PRO A 68 27.49 -7.15 37.47
N PRO A 69 26.85 -6.22 38.21
CA PRO A 69 27.56 -5.36 39.15
C PRO A 69 28.33 -6.20 40.16
N ARG A 70 29.62 -5.89 40.35
CA ARG A 70 30.43 -6.54 41.38
C ARG A 70 29.86 -6.15 42.76
N PRO A 71 29.59 -7.11 43.67
CA PRO A 71 29.22 -6.76 45.04
C PRO A 71 30.33 -5.92 45.66
N LEU A 72 29.98 -4.77 46.25
CA LEU A 72 30.92 -3.98 47.04
C LEU A 72 31.26 -4.79 48.31
N PRO A 73 32.53 -4.81 48.75
CA PRO A 73 32.91 -5.48 49.99
C PRO A 73 32.23 -4.83 51.21
N PRO A 74 31.83 -5.61 52.22
CA PRO A 74 31.33 -5.05 53.47
C PRO A 74 32.45 -4.29 54.21
N HIS A 75 32.10 -3.12 54.76
CA HIS A 75 32.94 -2.30 55.63
C HIS A 75 33.14 -2.91 57.02
#